data_AF-A0A2G6N9U0-F1
#
_entry.id   AF-A0A2G6N9U0-F1
#
_cell.length_a   1.000
_cell.length_b   1.000
_cell.length_c   1.000
_cell.angle_alpha   90.00
_cell.angle_beta   90.00
_cell.angle_gamma   90.00
#
_symmetry.space_group_name_H-M   'P 1'
#
loop_
_entity.id
_entity.type
_entity.pdbx_description
1 polymer ?
#
loop_
_entity_poly.entity_id
_entity_poly.type
_entity_poly.pdbx_seq_one_letter_code
_entity_poly.pdbx_strand_id
1 'polypeptide(L)'
;MTNIFRYLTCLMVVFLSLVLSHADGYSRSRWSHTQPEINLTHVFMGEINRKGKPVGYHSRPGGKDPDNARVVKILARSNCHGVYTARVALFDSAAGAWKEKFSSFFPDNLAKKEVVEAILHAWKNKEKGRQRPWQGPSGLGFTIQGYLNKRGNITTAFPLYRKESPGQCTP
;
A
#
# COMPACT_ATOMS: atom_id res chain seq x y z
N MET A 1 59.37 -50.22 16.11
CA MET A 1 59.48 -49.20 15.05
C MET A 1 58.08 -48.77 14.65
N THR A 2 57.83 -47.48 14.81
CA THR A 2 56.58 -46.74 14.54
C THR A 2 56.09 -46.89 13.10
N ASN A 3 54.77 -47.04 12.89
CA ASN A 3 54.05 -46.01 12.13
C ASN A 3 52.52 -46.11 12.22
N ILE A 4 51.98 -44.93 12.46
CA ILE A 4 50.59 -44.55 12.63
C ILE A 4 50.00 -44.29 11.23
N PHE A 5 48.96 -45.01 10.85
CA PHE A 5 48.02 -44.60 9.78
C PHE A 5 46.61 -44.69 10.37
N ARG A 6 46.20 -43.66 11.09
CA ARG A 6 45.38 -42.53 10.62
C ARG A 6 43.94 -42.96 10.32
N TYR A 7 43.13 -42.86 11.38
CA TYR A 7 41.68 -42.75 11.37
C TYR A 7 41.23 -41.77 10.27
N LEU A 8 40.60 -42.30 9.20
CA LEU A 8 39.88 -41.47 8.25
C LEU A 8 38.47 -41.23 8.81
N THR A 9 38.38 -40.15 9.59
CA THR A 9 37.26 -39.23 9.67
C THR A 9 35.85 -39.80 9.51
N CYS A 10 35.22 -40.01 10.66
CA CYS A 10 33.83 -39.66 10.90
C CYS A 10 33.56 -38.24 10.35
N LEU A 11 32.68 -38.11 9.35
CA LEU A 11 31.73 -37.00 9.34
C LEU A 11 30.54 -37.40 8.49
N MET A 12 29.38 -37.42 9.15
CA MET A 12 28.09 -37.56 8.51
C MET A 12 27.97 -36.57 7.35
N VAL A 13 27.67 -37.05 6.14
CA VAL A 13 27.09 -36.21 5.09
C VAL A 13 25.62 -36.02 5.46
N VAL A 14 25.39 -35.21 6.49
CA VAL A 14 24.07 -34.75 6.93
C VAL A 14 23.95 -33.31 6.47
N PHE A 15 23.01 -33.12 5.54
CA PHE A 15 22.28 -31.90 5.29
C PHE A 15 23.11 -30.65 4.99
N LEU A 16 23.22 -30.36 3.70
CA LEU A 16 22.81 -29.03 3.28
C LEU A 16 22.19 -29.10 1.89
N SER A 17 20.97 -29.65 1.84
CA SER A 17 20.02 -29.24 0.82
C SER A 17 19.86 -27.74 1.00
N LEU A 18 20.60 -26.95 0.23
CA LEU A 18 20.38 -25.52 0.13
C LEU A 18 18.97 -25.37 -0.44
N VAL A 19 17.99 -25.26 0.44
CA VAL A 19 16.68 -24.72 0.07
C VAL A 19 16.99 -23.27 -0.29
N LEU A 20 17.28 -23.04 -1.57
CA LEU A 20 17.11 -21.73 -2.17
C LEU A 20 15.62 -21.43 -2.06
N SER A 21 15.23 -20.95 -0.88
CA SER A 21 14.09 -20.07 -0.73
C SER A 21 14.44 -18.85 -1.57
N HIS A 22 14.16 -18.94 -2.87
CA HIS A 22 13.78 -17.76 -3.62
C HIS A 22 12.58 -17.24 -2.85
N ALA A 23 12.84 -16.26 -1.98
CA ALA A 23 11.80 -15.38 -1.51
C ALA A 23 11.26 -14.74 -2.79
N ASP A 24 10.22 -15.36 -3.35
CA ASP A 24 9.35 -14.76 -4.34
C ASP A 24 8.70 -13.59 -3.63
N GLY A 25 9.45 -12.49 -3.50
CA GLY A 25 9.10 -11.26 -2.82
C GLY A 25 8.10 -10.44 -3.61
N TYR A 26 7.21 -11.10 -4.35
CA TYR A 26 5.99 -10.51 -4.85
C TYR A 26 4.90 -10.90 -3.86
N SER A 27 4.67 -10.04 -2.85
CA SER A 27 3.48 -10.14 -2.01
C SER A 27 2.28 -10.34 -2.94
N ARG A 28 1.66 -11.52 -2.89
CA ARG A 28 0.47 -11.82 -3.70
C ARG A 28 -0.51 -10.67 -3.50
N SER A 29 -0.81 -9.94 -4.57
CA SER A 29 -1.74 -8.82 -4.54
C SER A 29 -3.04 -9.26 -3.86
N ARG A 30 -3.30 -8.68 -2.69
CA ARG A 30 -4.51 -8.90 -1.90
C ARG A 30 -5.61 -7.98 -2.39
N TRP A 31 -6.74 -8.58 -2.74
CA TRP A 31 -7.98 -7.92 -3.13
C TRP A 31 -9.03 -8.12 -2.03
N SER A 32 -9.96 -7.18 -1.89
CA SER A 32 -11.14 -7.37 -1.03
C SER A 32 -12.13 -8.33 -1.67
N HIS A 33 -12.97 -8.97 -0.85
CA HIS A 33 -14.10 -9.80 -1.29
C HIS A 33 -15.40 -8.98 -1.47
N THR A 34 -15.27 -7.72 -1.85
CA THR A 34 -16.40 -6.79 -2.05
C THR A 34 -16.79 -6.76 -3.52
N GLN A 35 -17.94 -6.15 -3.85
CA GLN A 35 -18.35 -5.88 -5.23
C GLN A 35 -18.51 -4.37 -5.45
N PRO A 36 -17.65 -3.70 -6.25
CA PRO A 36 -16.44 -4.23 -6.89
C PRO A 36 -15.35 -4.63 -5.88
N GLU A 37 -14.43 -5.49 -6.30
CA GLU A 37 -13.23 -5.77 -5.50
C GLU A 37 -12.32 -4.54 -5.49
N ILE A 38 -11.54 -4.39 -4.42
CA ILE A 38 -10.58 -3.30 -4.23
C ILE A 38 -9.19 -3.91 -4.05
N ASN A 39 -8.19 -3.40 -4.76
CA ASN A 39 -6.80 -3.78 -4.55
C ASN A 39 -6.30 -3.23 -3.20
N LEU A 40 -6.43 -4.03 -2.14
CA LEU A 40 -6.03 -3.69 -0.78
C LEU A 40 -4.51 -3.51 -0.67
N THR A 41 -3.73 -4.26 -1.46
CA THR A 41 -2.27 -4.08 -1.49
C THR A 41 -1.92 -2.68 -1.97
N HIS A 42 -2.57 -2.23 -3.03
CA HIS A 42 -2.35 -0.88 -3.55
C HIS A 42 -2.69 0.21 -2.55
N VAL A 43 -3.82 0.08 -1.85
CA VAL A 43 -4.28 1.09 -0.89
C VAL A 43 -3.41 1.13 0.37
N PHE A 44 -3.08 -0.03 0.95
CA PHE A 44 -2.47 -0.10 2.29
C PHE A 44 -0.97 -0.41 2.31
N MET A 45 -0.43 -1.04 1.27
CA MET A 45 0.97 -1.49 1.25
C MET A 45 1.81 -0.76 0.21
N GLY A 46 1.19 -0.33 -0.89
CA GLY A 46 1.92 0.16 -2.05
C GLY A 46 2.69 -0.96 -2.76
N GLU A 47 3.13 -0.67 -3.98
CA GLU A 47 3.75 -1.65 -4.87
C GLU A 47 4.86 -0.99 -5.69
N ILE A 48 5.88 -1.77 -6.08
CA ILE A 48 6.75 -1.39 -7.21
C ILE A 48 6.12 -1.97 -8.48
N ASN A 49 5.73 -1.08 -9.40
CA ASN A 49 5.09 -1.53 -10.64
C ASN A 49 6.11 -2.13 -11.63
N ARG A 50 5.61 -2.71 -12.73
CA ARG A 50 6.44 -3.35 -13.78
C ARG A 50 7.48 -2.43 -14.43
N LYS A 51 7.36 -1.11 -14.25
CA LYS A 51 8.34 -0.11 -14.73
C LYS A 51 9.34 0.29 -13.63
N GLY A 52 9.38 -0.43 -12.51
CA GLY A 52 10.24 -0.13 -11.37
C GLY A 52 9.85 1.15 -10.62
N LYS A 53 8.61 1.63 -10.73
CA LYS A 53 8.15 2.85 -10.06
C LYS A 53 7.30 2.52 -8.82
N PRO A 54 7.49 3.21 -7.69
CA PRO A 54 6.62 3.07 -6.53
C PRO A 54 5.21 3.62 -6.87
N VAL A 55 4.17 2.90 -6.47
CA VAL A 55 2.75 3.27 -6.65
C VAL A 55 1.92 2.88 -5.43
N GLY A 56 0.71 3.46 -5.29
CA GLY A 56 -0.18 3.17 -4.17
C GLY A 56 0.32 3.77 -2.85
N TYR A 57 0.01 3.09 -1.75
CA TYR A 57 0.23 3.49 -0.37
C TYR A 57 -0.49 4.80 -0.01
N HIS A 58 -1.78 4.66 0.26
CA HIS A 58 -2.74 5.74 0.51
C HIS A 58 -3.42 5.66 1.87
N SER A 59 -3.19 4.61 2.66
CA SER A 59 -3.72 4.50 4.02
C SER A 59 -2.75 3.77 4.92
N ARG A 60 -2.62 4.26 6.16
CA ARG A 60 -1.79 3.68 7.22
C ARG A 60 -2.59 3.59 8.54
N PRO A 61 -3.57 2.69 8.66
CA PRO A 61 -4.48 2.66 9.80
C PRO A 61 -3.76 2.68 11.16
N GLY A 62 -4.18 3.57 12.04
CA GLY A 62 -3.55 3.88 13.32
C GLY A 62 -2.20 4.62 13.19
N GLY A 63 -1.92 5.21 12.03
CA GLY A 63 -0.62 5.81 11.74
C GLY A 63 0.51 4.78 11.69
N LYS A 64 0.23 3.54 11.27
CA LYS A 64 1.20 2.44 11.23
C LYS A 64 1.60 2.11 9.80
N ASP A 65 2.90 2.20 9.55
CA ASP A 65 3.51 1.89 8.26
C ASP A 65 3.67 0.35 8.11
N PRO A 66 3.43 -0.21 6.91
CA PRO A 66 3.75 -1.61 6.61
C PRO A 66 5.25 -1.81 6.38
N ASP A 67 5.75 -3.05 6.48
CA ASP A 67 7.19 -3.33 6.38
C ASP A 67 7.84 -2.83 5.08
N ASN A 68 7.09 -2.79 3.97
CA ASN A 68 7.59 -2.44 2.64
C ASN A 68 7.38 -0.97 2.24
N ALA A 69 6.77 -0.13 3.09
CA ALA A 69 6.52 1.27 2.79
C ALA A 69 6.54 2.15 4.04
N ARG A 70 7.02 3.39 3.92
CA ARG A 70 7.06 4.33 5.05
C ARG A 70 6.75 5.75 4.67
N VAL A 71 6.23 6.52 5.61
CA VAL A 71 6.15 7.99 5.49
C VAL A 71 7.53 8.57 5.73
N VAL A 72 8.06 9.33 4.76
CA VAL A 72 9.35 10.03 4.87
C VAL A 72 9.15 11.43 5.43
N LYS A 73 8.15 12.15 4.92
CA LYS A 73 7.88 13.53 5.32
C LYS A 73 6.42 13.90 5.07
N ILE A 74 5.75 14.43 6.08
CA ILE A 74 4.44 15.09 5.89
C ILE A 74 4.65 16.37 5.09
N LEU A 75 3.93 16.52 3.97
CA LEU A 75 4.04 17.68 3.08
C LEU A 75 2.94 18.71 3.38
N ALA A 76 1.71 18.25 3.59
CA ALA A 76 0.62 19.05 4.12
C ALA A 76 0.00 18.28 5.29
N ARG A 77 -0.20 18.95 6.43
CA ARG A 77 -0.86 18.37 7.61
C ARG A 77 -2.32 18.02 7.30
N SER A 78 -2.92 17.18 8.14
CA SER A 78 -4.33 16.82 8.03
C SER A 78 -5.23 18.04 7.96
N ASN A 79 -6.18 18.01 7.02
CA ASN A 79 -7.32 18.92 7.01
C ASN A 79 -8.36 18.51 8.08
N CYS A 80 -9.49 19.23 8.17
CA CYS A 80 -10.54 18.92 9.16
C CYS A 80 -11.12 17.51 9.04
N HIS A 81 -11.01 16.90 7.86
CA HIS A 81 -11.47 15.54 7.63
C HIS A 81 -10.37 14.50 7.82
N GLY A 82 -9.18 14.90 8.31
CA GLY A 82 -8.06 14.01 8.59
C GLY A 82 -7.18 13.68 7.37
N VAL A 83 -7.56 14.10 6.16
CA VAL A 83 -6.83 13.84 4.92
C VAL A 83 -5.57 14.69 4.87
N TYR A 84 -4.44 14.10 4.50
CA TYR A 84 -3.15 14.77 4.44
C TYR A 84 -2.32 14.32 3.24
N THR A 85 -1.17 14.95 3.01
CA THR A 85 -0.24 14.54 1.95
C THR A 85 1.16 14.34 2.48
N ALA A 86 1.90 13.40 1.87
CA ALA A 86 3.23 13.04 2.31
C ALA A 86 4.14 12.61 1.16
N ARG A 87 5.45 12.76 1.38
CA ARG A 87 6.49 11.99 0.70
C ARG A 87 6.57 10.64 1.39
N VAL A 88 6.52 9.57 0.62
CA VAL A 88 6.64 8.18 1.10
C VAL A 88 7.74 7.46 0.35
N ALA A 89 8.29 6.43 0.96
CA ALA A 89 9.26 5.52 0.33
C ALA A 89 8.69 4.10 0.33
N LEU A 90 8.82 3.39 -0.80
CA LEU A 90 8.50 1.97 -0.91
C LEU A 90 9.79 1.21 -1.21
N PHE A 91 9.97 0.04 -0.59
CA PHE A 91 11.15 -0.77 -0.81
C PHE A 91 11.02 -1.54 -2.14
N ASP A 92 11.98 -1.35 -3.03
CA ASP A 92 12.16 -2.14 -4.24
C ASP A 92 13.14 -3.27 -3.96
N SER A 93 12.60 -4.47 -3.72
CA SER A 93 13.39 -5.66 -3.42
C SER A 93 14.27 -6.09 -4.59
N ALA A 94 13.84 -5.85 -5.84
CA ALA A 94 14.63 -6.18 -7.02
C ALA A 94 15.85 -5.26 -7.17
N ALA A 95 15.70 -3.99 -6.81
CA ALA A 95 16.80 -3.02 -6.82
C ALA A 95 17.57 -2.92 -5.50
N GLY A 96 17.08 -3.57 -4.43
CA GLY A 96 17.63 -3.43 -3.07
C GLY A 96 17.57 -1.99 -2.52
N ALA A 97 16.63 -1.17 -2.99
CA ALA A 97 16.63 0.27 -2.73
C ALA A 97 15.24 0.82 -2.40
N TRP A 98 15.20 1.84 -1.54
CA TRP A 98 13.98 2.59 -1.27
C TRP A 98 13.71 3.60 -2.38
N LYS A 99 12.48 3.63 -2.88
CA LYS A 99 12.05 4.56 -3.93
C LYS A 99 10.95 5.47 -3.42
N GLU A 100 11.13 6.78 -3.58
CA GLU A 100 10.20 7.77 -3.05
C GLU A 100 9.11 8.21 -4.04
N LYS A 101 7.94 8.58 -3.51
CA LYS A 101 6.86 9.24 -4.26
C LYS A 101 6.04 10.18 -3.38
N PHE A 102 5.24 11.02 -4.03
CA PHE A 102 4.15 11.76 -3.39
C PHE A 102 2.94 10.84 -3.15
N SER A 103 2.21 11.02 -2.04
CA SER A 103 0.92 10.38 -1.78
C SER A 103 -0.04 11.30 -1.03
N SER A 104 -1.33 11.15 -1.30
CA SER A 104 -2.42 11.63 -0.45
C SER A 104 -2.92 10.46 0.38
N PHE A 105 -3.25 10.73 1.64
CA PHE A 105 -3.59 9.70 2.62
C PHE A 105 -4.99 9.86 3.19
N PHE A 106 -5.65 8.70 3.33
CA PHE A 106 -6.85 8.56 4.16
C PHE A 106 -6.49 8.93 5.61
N PRO A 107 -7.47 9.39 6.40
CA PRO A 107 -7.23 9.71 7.80
C PRO A 107 -6.66 8.51 8.56
N ASP A 108 -5.61 8.75 9.34
CA ASP A 108 -4.90 7.69 10.08
C ASP A 108 -5.79 7.02 11.14
N ASN A 109 -6.84 7.68 11.62
CA ASN A 109 -7.80 7.10 12.57
C ASN A 109 -8.78 6.10 11.94
N LEU A 110 -8.87 6.02 10.60
CA LEU A 110 -9.72 5.02 9.96
C LEU A 110 -9.07 3.64 9.98
N ALA A 111 -9.79 2.66 10.50
CA ALA A 111 -9.46 1.25 10.37
C ALA A 111 -9.53 0.81 8.89
N LYS A 112 -8.87 -0.31 8.56
CA LYS A 112 -8.89 -0.88 7.19
C LYS A 112 -10.32 -1.04 6.65
N LYS A 113 -11.25 -1.49 7.52
CA LYS A 113 -12.66 -1.69 7.16
C LYS A 113 -13.33 -0.37 6.79
N GLU A 114 -13.14 0.68 7.57
CA GLU A 114 -13.75 2.00 7.34
C GLU A 114 -13.20 2.65 6.07
N VAL A 115 -11.91 2.48 5.77
CA VAL A 115 -11.34 2.91 4.48
C VAL A 115 -12.00 2.19 3.30
N VAL A 116 -12.20 0.87 3.41
CA VAL A 116 -12.91 0.08 2.39
C VAL A 116 -14.35 0.55 2.22
N GLU A 117 -15.07 0.76 3.33
CA GLU A 117 -16.45 1.26 3.33
C GLU A 117 -16.54 2.65 2.68
N ALA A 118 -15.62 3.57 3.00
CA ALA A 118 -15.55 4.89 2.39
C ALA A 118 -15.28 4.83 0.87
N ILE A 119 -14.39 3.94 0.42
CA ILE A 119 -14.12 3.72 -1.01
C ILE A 119 -15.37 3.22 -1.73
N LEU A 120 -16.08 2.24 -1.15
CA LEU A 120 -17.32 1.70 -1.73
C LEU A 120 -18.44 2.75 -1.74
N HIS A 121 -18.56 3.55 -0.68
CA HIS A 121 -19.51 4.66 -0.62
C HIS A 121 -19.25 5.67 -1.74
N ALA A 122 -17.99 6.09 -1.91
CA ALA A 122 -17.61 6.99 -2.99
C ALA A 122 -17.86 6.40 -4.37
N TRP A 123 -17.55 5.11 -4.56
CA TRP A 123 -17.81 4.42 -5.83
C TRP A 123 -19.31 4.33 -6.16
N LYS A 124 -20.14 4.04 -5.16
CA LYS A 124 -21.60 3.97 -5.29
C LYS A 124 -22.20 5.33 -5.64
N ASN A 125 -21.69 6.40 -5.03
CA ASN A 125 -22.18 7.77 -5.17
C ASN A 125 -21.33 8.65 -6.09
N LYS A 126 -20.54 8.03 -6.98
CA LYS A 126 -19.64 8.75 -7.89
C LYS A 126 -20.39 9.68 -8.83
N GLU A 127 -19.68 10.71 -9.30
CA GLU A 127 -20.16 11.62 -10.34
C GLU A 127 -20.63 10.86 -11.59
N LYS A 128 -21.84 11.19 -12.06
CA LYS A 128 -22.38 10.63 -13.30
C LYS A 128 -21.59 11.17 -14.51
N GLY A 129 -21.35 10.33 -15.51
CA GLY A 129 -20.66 10.72 -16.75
C GLY A 129 -19.12 10.79 -16.66
N ARG A 130 -18.53 10.88 -15.47
CA ARG A 130 -17.07 10.86 -15.28
C ARG A 130 -16.58 9.47 -14.86
N GLN A 131 -16.14 8.67 -15.84
CA GLN A 131 -15.76 7.28 -15.55
C GLN A 131 -14.28 7.06 -15.20
N ARG A 132 -13.36 7.91 -15.69
CA ARG A 132 -11.91 7.71 -15.51
C ARG A 132 -11.12 9.03 -15.41
N PRO A 133 -10.54 9.36 -14.24
CA PRO A 133 -10.79 8.70 -12.97
C PRO A 133 -12.24 8.91 -12.51
N TRP A 134 -12.81 7.94 -11.82
CA TRP A 134 -14.07 8.16 -11.11
C TRP A 134 -13.78 8.98 -9.85
N GLN A 135 -14.75 9.79 -9.44
CA GLN A 135 -14.69 10.56 -8.19
C GLN A 135 -16.03 10.47 -7.47
N GLY A 136 -16.02 10.41 -6.15
CA GLY A 136 -17.24 10.41 -5.35
C GLY A 136 -16.99 10.79 -3.89
N PRO A 137 -18.06 11.13 -3.15
CA PRO A 137 -17.97 11.51 -1.75
C PRO A 137 -17.71 10.27 -0.89
N SER A 138 -16.74 10.36 0.03
CA SER A 138 -16.44 9.29 1.00
C SER A 138 -17.58 9.01 1.98
N GLY A 139 -18.51 9.95 2.17
CA GLY A 139 -19.46 9.96 3.28
C GLY A 139 -18.88 10.56 4.57
N LEU A 140 -17.59 10.94 4.56
CA LEU A 140 -16.83 11.47 5.71
C LEU A 140 -16.32 12.90 5.47
N GLY A 141 -16.92 13.63 4.52
CA GLY A 141 -16.59 15.02 4.21
C GLY A 141 -15.45 15.24 3.19
N PHE A 142 -14.74 14.19 2.77
CA PHE A 142 -13.72 14.29 1.72
C PHE A 142 -14.09 13.53 0.44
N THR A 143 -13.52 13.94 -0.69
CA THR A 143 -13.69 13.27 -1.99
C THR A 143 -12.66 12.17 -2.16
N ILE A 144 -13.06 11.03 -2.73
CA ILE A 144 -12.17 9.95 -3.14
C ILE A 144 -12.14 9.90 -4.66
N GLN A 145 -10.93 9.76 -5.21
CA GLN A 145 -10.70 9.48 -6.62
C GLN A 145 -10.17 8.07 -6.79
N GLY A 146 -10.56 7.39 -7.88
CA GLY A 146 -10.00 6.08 -8.20
C GLY A 146 -10.06 5.68 -9.67
N TYR A 147 -9.52 4.48 -9.91
CA TYR A 147 -9.40 3.86 -11.22
C TYR A 147 -9.88 2.41 -11.17
N LEU A 148 -10.33 1.90 -12.32
CA LEU A 148 -10.82 0.53 -12.46
C LEU A 148 -9.94 -0.24 -13.45
N ASN A 149 -9.83 -1.55 -13.23
CA ASN A 149 -9.36 -2.46 -14.28
C ASN A 149 -10.47 -2.75 -15.31
N LYS A 150 -10.14 -3.55 -16.33
CA LYS A 150 -11.08 -3.96 -17.39
C LYS A 150 -12.26 -4.81 -16.88
N ARG A 151 -12.16 -5.42 -15.69
CA ARG A 151 -13.23 -6.21 -15.07
C ARG A 151 -14.16 -5.36 -14.19
N GLY A 152 -13.90 -4.06 -14.07
CA GLY A 152 -14.67 -3.17 -13.20
C GLY A 152 -14.23 -3.17 -11.74
N ASN A 153 -13.13 -3.84 -11.38
CA ASN A 153 -12.61 -3.81 -10.01
C ASN A 153 -11.73 -2.56 -9.77
N ILE A 154 -11.78 -2.02 -8.56
CA ILE A 154 -11.06 -0.82 -8.16
C ILE A 154 -9.58 -1.15 -7.95
N THR A 155 -8.72 -0.67 -8.86
CA THR A 155 -7.27 -0.88 -8.77
C THR A 155 -6.58 0.14 -7.87
N THR A 156 -7.17 1.33 -7.78
CA THR A 156 -6.61 2.49 -7.10
C THR A 156 -7.75 3.29 -6.51
N ALA A 157 -7.61 3.69 -5.25
CA ALA A 157 -8.47 4.67 -4.61
C ALA A 157 -7.64 5.47 -3.60
N PHE A 158 -7.81 6.78 -3.59
CA PHE A 158 -7.13 7.69 -2.68
C PHE A 158 -7.97 8.93 -2.42
N PRO A 159 -7.85 9.57 -1.25
CA PRO A 159 -8.56 10.81 -0.99
C PRO A 159 -7.90 11.97 -1.71
N LEU A 160 -8.72 12.92 -2.15
CA LEU A 160 -8.25 14.19 -2.65
C LEU A 160 -8.04 15.14 -1.47
N TYR A 161 -6.80 15.57 -1.28
CA TYR A 161 -6.48 16.58 -0.29
C TYR A 161 -7.02 17.93 -0.76
N ARG A 162 -7.70 18.64 0.12
CA ARG A 162 -8.09 20.04 -0.06
C ARG A 162 -7.54 20.85 1.10
N LYS A 163 -6.89 21.97 0.77
CA LYS A 163 -6.53 22.96 1.78
C LYS A 163 -7.79 23.72 2.12
N GLU A 164 -8.16 23.73 3.40
CA GLU A 164 -9.35 24.42 3.85
C GLU A 164 -9.17 25.95 3.76
N SER A 165 -10.26 26.63 3.49
CA SER A 165 -10.37 28.08 3.66
C SER A 165 -10.66 28.39 5.14
N PRO A 166 -10.28 29.56 5.67
CA PRO A 166 -10.62 29.95 7.03
C PRO A 166 -12.12 29.77 7.30
N GLY A 167 -12.48 29.06 8.38
CA GLY A 167 -13.87 28.85 8.82
C GLY A 167 -14.57 27.56 8.35
N GLN A 168 -13.97 26.74 7.48
CA GLN A 168 -14.60 25.48 6.99
C GLN A 168 -14.54 24.32 8.00
N CYS A 169 -13.92 24.53 9.16
CA CYS A 169 -13.76 23.53 10.21
C CYS A 169 -14.59 23.98 11.42
N THR A 170 -15.91 23.78 11.38
CA THR A 170 -16.74 23.91 12.58
C THR A 170 -17.02 22.51 13.14
N PRO A 171 -16.90 22.31 14.47
CA PRO A 171 -17.28 21.06 15.13
C PRO A 171 -18.72 20.64 14.85
#